data_AF-A0A257XCJ9-F1
#
_entry.id   AF-A0A257XCJ9-F1
#
_cell.length_a   1.000
_cell.length_b   1.000
_cell.length_c   1.000
_cell.angle_alpha   90.00
_cell.angle_beta   90.00
_cell.angle_gamma   90.00
#
_symmetry.space_group_name_H-M   'P 1'
#
loop_
_entity.id
_entity.type
_entity.pdbx_description
1 polymer ?
#
loop_
_entity_poly.entity_id
_entity_poly.type
_entity_poly.pdbx_seq_one_letter_code
_entity_poly.pdbx_strand_id
1 'polypeptide(L)'
;MAATEPAAQTAARLAALMTEETVTLRTALGHLHAERRALEAGEVDSLAGLAARKSEAYGRLAQLGDARTTLLARAGSKPGRDDIEALFQSAPDWAACRQPFKELVALAREAHDLNQANGVLIRAQMKSSQQALAVLMSASEQASTYGPDGQSMARSTSRSLGSA
;
A
#
# COMPACT_ATOMS: atom_id res chain seq x y z
N MET A 1 37.71 -19.88 -10.15
CA MET A 1 37.33 -20.51 -8.86
C MET A 1 36.89 -19.40 -7.92
N ALA A 2 35.59 -19.14 -7.81
CA ALA A 2 35.08 -18.18 -6.84
C ALA A 2 35.36 -18.75 -5.45
N ALA A 3 36.11 -18.02 -4.63
CA ALA A 3 36.34 -18.40 -3.25
C ALA A 3 34.98 -18.59 -2.58
N THR A 4 34.71 -19.80 -2.10
CA THR A 4 33.53 -20.09 -1.29
C THR A 4 33.63 -19.22 -0.05
N GLU A 5 32.84 -18.13 0.01
CA GLU A 5 32.73 -17.34 1.24
C GLU A 5 32.33 -18.29 2.37
N PRO A 6 32.96 -18.19 3.56
CA PRO A 6 32.65 -19.08 4.65
C PRO A 6 31.19 -18.88 5.08
N ALA A 7 30.48 -19.98 5.38
CA ALA A 7 29.07 -19.96 5.74
C ALA A 7 28.75 -18.92 6.84
N ALA A 8 29.62 -18.79 7.84
CA ALA A 8 29.57 -17.76 8.87
C ALA A 8 29.51 -16.31 8.32
N GLN A 9 30.26 -15.98 7.27
CA GLN A 9 30.24 -14.64 6.67
C GLN A 9 28.97 -14.38 5.87
N THR A 10 28.47 -15.39 5.14
CA THR A 10 27.17 -15.30 4.46
C THR A 10 26.03 -15.14 5.49
N ALA A 11 26.06 -15.90 6.58
CA ALA A 11 25.10 -15.80 7.67
C ALA A 11 25.11 -14.41 8.34
N ALA A 12 26.29 -13.87 8.65
CA ALA A 12 26.41 -12.53 9.23
C ALA A 12 25.84 -11.44 8.31
N ARG A 13 26.12 -11.51 7.00
CA ARG A 13 25.56 -10.57 6.02
C ARG A 13 24.05 -10.72 5.89
N LEU A 14 23.54 -11.95 5.86
CA LEU A 14 22.10 -12.21 5.81
C LEU A 14 21.38 -11.66 7.06
N ALA A 15 21.95 -11.84 8.24
CA ALA A 15 21.39 -11.30 9.49
C ALA A 15 21.39 -9.76 9.49
N ALA A 16 22.48 -9.13 9.05
CA ALA A 16 22.55 -7.67 8.92
C ALA A 16 21.52 -7.14 7.93
N LEU A 17 21.39 -7.79 6.77
CA LEU A 17 20.40 -7.43 5.75
C LEU A 17 18.96 -7.54 6.28
N MET A 18 18.62 -8.63 6.96
CA MET A 18 17.29 -8.82 7.56
C MET A 18 17.00 -7.80 8.67
N THR A 19 18.03 -7.36 9.40
CA THR A 19 17.92 -6.29 10.39
C THR A 19 17.61 -4.95 9.71
N GLU A 20 18.27 -4.66 8.59
CA GLU A 20 17.98 -3.48 7.78
C GLU A 20 16.56 -3.53 7.17
N GLU A 21 16.14 -4.69 6.66
CA GLU A 21 14.75 -4.91 6.20
C GLU A 21 13.75 -4.61 7.32
N THR A 22 14.02 -5.09 8.53
CA THR A 22 13.18 -4.88 9.72
C THR A 22 13.06 -3.39 10.06
N VAL A 23 14.16 -2.65 10.05
CA VAL A 23 14.15 -1.19 10.29
C VAL A 23 13.35 -0.47 9.21
N THR A 24 13.60 -0.80 7.94
CA THR A 24 12.89 -0.20 6.80
C THR A 24 11.39 -0.46 6.87
N LEU A 25 11.00 -1.67 7.26
CA LEU A 25 9.60 -2.07 7.37
C LEU A 25 8.88 -1.39 8.54
N ARG A 26 9.57 -1.16 9.67
CA ARG A 26 9.03 -0.34 10.77
C ARG A 26 8.78 1.10 10.34
N THR A 27 9.67 1.67 9.54
CA THR A 27 9.46 3.01 8.95
C THR A 27 8.24 3.01 8.03
N ALA A 28 8.08 2.00 7.18
CA ALA A 28 6.91 1.84 6.32
C ALA A 28 5.60 1.71 7.13
N LEU A 29 5.61 0.94 8.22
CA LEU A 29 4.48 0.84 9.16
C LEU A 29 4.12 2.21 9.75
N GLY A 30 5.12 3.00 10.14
CA GLY A 30 4.92 4.39 10.58
C GLY A 30 4.19 5.24 9.53
N HIS A 31 4.53 5.07 8.25
CA HIS A 31 3.83 5.74 7.15
C HIS A 31 2.39 5.24 6.97
N LEU A 32 2.14 3.93 7.08
CA LEU A 32 0.78 3.37 7.01
C LEU A 32 -0.11 3.88 8.16
N HIS A 33 0.43 4.02 9.36
CA HIS A 33 -0.30 4.61 10.49
C HIS A 33 -0.56 6.11 10.29
N ALA A 34 0.39 6.85 9.75
CA ALA A 34 0.18 8.26 9.42
C ALA A 34 -0.88 8.44 8.33
N GLU A 35 -0.86 7.59 7.30
CA GLU A 35 -1.87 7.55 6.25
C GLU A 35 -3.26 7.25 6.82
N ARG A 36 -3.36 6.27 7.74
CA ARG A 36 -4.62 5.97 8.42
C ARG A 36 -5.18 7.18 9.17
N ARG A 37 -4.35 7.87 9.96
CA ARG A 37 -4.79 9.07 10.70
C ARG A 37 -5.22 10.18 9.75
N ALA A 38 -4.48 10.41 8.67
CA ALA A 38 -4.84 11.41 7.66
C ALA A 38 -6.17 11.08 6.97
N LEU A 39 -6.42 9.79 6.67
CA LEU A 39 -7.69 9.33 6.10
C LEU A 39 -8.85 9.49 7.09
N GLU A 40 -8.65 9.17 8.37
CA GLU A 40 -9.65 9.33 9.42
C GLU A 40 -9.95 10.82 9.70
N ALA A 41 -8.95 11.71 9.60
CA ALA A 41 -9.10 13.15 9.78
C ALA A 41 -9.57 13.91 8.52
N GLY A 42 -9.57 13.27 7.35
CA GLY A 42 -9.91 13.92 6.07
C GLY A 42 -8.83 14.87 5.54
N GLU A 43 -7.57 14.73 5.98
CA GLU A 43 -6.44 15.60 5.60
C GLU A 43 -5.84 15.21 4.23
N VAL A 44 -6.55 15.51 3.15
CA VAL A 44 -6.20 15.10 1.78
C VAL A 44 -4.84 15.64 1.33
N ASP A 45 -4.46 16.85 1.73
CA ASP A 45 -3.20 17.49 1.32
C ASP A 45 -1.96 16.72 1.81
N SER A 46 -2.08 16.01 2.94
CA SER A 46 -0.99 15.20 3.51
C SER A 46 -0.80 13.85 2.79
N LEU A 47 -1.84 13.36 2.10
CA LEU A 47 -1.85 12.01 1.50
C LEU A 47 -0.86 11.88 0.34
N ALA A 48 -0.68 12.94 -0.46
CA ALA A 48 0.26 12.92 -1.58
C ALA A 48 1.72 12.75 -1.09
N GLY A 49 2.11 13.47 -0.04
CA GLY A 49 3.44 13.34 0.57
C GLY A 49 3.65 11.97 1.23
N LEU A 50 2.62 11.43 1.87
CA LEU A 50 2.65 10.08 2.45
C LEU A 50 2.77 9.00 1.37
N ALA A 51 2.09 9.15 0.24
CA ALA A 51 2.19 8.24 -0.89
C ALA A 51 3.62 8.18 -1.47
N ALA A 52 4.29 9.33 -1.61
CA ALA A 52 5.68 9.39 -2.07
C ALA A 52 6.65 8.65 -1.12
N ARG A 53 6.56 8.93 0.19
CA ARG A 53 7.38 8.25 1.22
C ARG A 53 7.13 6.75 1.26
N LYS A 54 5.88 6.33 1.08
CA LYS A 54 5.48 4.92 1.02
C LYS A 54 6.10 4.22 -0.20
N SER A 55 6.06 4.86 -1.37
CA SER A 55 6.69 4.34 -2.59
C SER A 55 8.21 4.18 -2.44
N GLU A 56 8.88 5.15 -1.82
CA GLU A 56 10.32 5.08 -1.54
C GLU A 56 10.65 3.91 -0.58
N ALA A 57 9.92 3.80 0.53
CA ALA A 57 10.10 2.73 1.50
C ALA A 57 9.87 1.34 0.89
N TYR A 58 8.83 1.17 0.06
CA TYR A 58 8.59 -0.09 -0.64
C TYR A 58 9.64 -0.39 -1.72
N GLY A 59 10.16 0.63 -2.40
CA GLY A 59 11.29 0.47 -3.31
C GLY A 59 12.53 -0.05 -2.60
N ARG A 60 12.86 0.51 -1.42
CA ARG A 60 13.95 0.01 -0.56
C ARG A 60 13.71 -1.43 -0.12
N LEU A 61 12.50 -1.76 0.34
CA LEU A 61 12.14 -3.12 0.76
C LEU A 61 12.27 -4.14 -0.38
N ALA A 62 11.90 -3.78 -1.61
CA ALA A 62 12.06 -4.64 -2.78
C ALA A 62 13.54 -4.94 -3.04
N GLN A 63 14.41 -3.92 -3.03
CA GLN A 63 15.86 -4.09 -3.22
C GLN A 63 16.48 -5.00 -2.16
N LEU A 64 16.09 -4.82 -0.89
CA LEU A 64 16.59 -5.65 0.21
C LEU A 64 16.07 -7.10 0.11
N GLY A 65 14.82 -7.29 -0.32
CA GLY A 65 14.24 -8.61 -0.55
C GLY A 65 14.94 -9.39 -1.68
N ASP A 66 15.34 -8.70 -2.75
CA ASP A 66 16.12 -9.28 -3.85
C ASP A 66 17.54 -9.66 -3.38
N ALA A 67 18.17 -8.79 -2.59
CA ALA A 67 19.47 -9.08 -1.98
C ALA A 67 19.40 -10.30 -1.05
N ARG A 68 18.31 -10.43 -0.25
CA ARG A 68 18.09 -11.57 0.63
C ARG A 68 17.95 -12.86 -0.18
N THR A 69 17.14 -12.83 -1.23
CA THR A 69 16.92 -13.98 -2.12
C THR A 69 18.24 -14.42 -2.76
N THR A 70 19.07 -13.47 -3.17
CA THR A 70 20.41 -13.74 -3.72
C THR A 70 21.33 -14.40 -2.70
N LEU A 71 21.35 -13.92 -1.45
CA LEU A 71 22.16 -14.51 -0.38
C LEU A 71 21.68 -15.91 0.02
N LEU A 72 20.37 -16.14 0.08
CA LEU A 72 19.80 -17.45 0.34
C LEU A 72 20.14 -18.46 -0.77
N ALA A 73 20.06 -18.03 -2.03
CA ALA A 73 20.45 -18.85 -3.17
C ALA A 73 21.93 -19.25 -3.12
N ARG A 74 22.82 -18.33 -2.71
CA ARG A 74 24.26 -18.63 -2.48
C ARG A 74 24.48 -19.63 -1.35
N ALA A 75 23.62 -19.60 -0.34
CA ALA A 75 23.62 -20.57 0.76
C ALA A 75 22.96 -21.92 0.39
N GLY A 76 22.49 -22.08 -0.87
CA GLY A 76 21.83 -23.30 -1.33
C GLY A 76 20.37 -23.45 -0.87
N SER A 77 19.76 -22.40 -0.31
CA SER A 77 18.38 -22.39 0.15
C SER A 77 17.45 -21.71 -0.85
N LYS A 78 16.21 -22.20 -0.91
CA LYS A 78 15.11 -21.49 -1.57
C LYS A 78 14.57 -20.38 -0.66
N PRO A 79 13.86 -19.37 -1.19
CA PRO A 79 13.27 -18.29 -0.39
C PRO A 79 11.97 -18.69 0.32
N GLY A 80 11.63 -19.97 0.37
CA GLY A 80 10.47 -20.47 1.11
C GLY A 80 10.69 -20.38 2.62
N ARG A 81 9.65 -20.08 3.38
CA ARG A 81 9.74 -19.97 4.85
C ARG A 81 10.31 -21.23 5.48
N ASP A 82 9.84 -22.40 5.05
CA ASP A 82 10.27 -23.69 5.59
C ASP A 82 11.72 -24.00 5.18
N ASP A 83 12.12 -23.63 3.96
CA ASP A 83 13.51 -23.78 3.47
C ASP A 83 14.49 -22.90 4.28
N ILE A 84 14.11 -21.65 4.54
CA ILE A 84 14.92 -20.71 5.33
C ILE A 84 15.06 -21.19 6.78
N GLU A 85 13.97 -21.69 7.38
CA GLU A 85 14.01 -22.23 8.74
C GLU A 85 14.87 -23.50 8.81
N ALA A 86 14.79 -24.38 7.80
CA ALA A 86 15.66 -25.55 7.68
C ALA A 86 17.14 -25.15 7.53
N LEU A 87 17.45 -24.13 6.71
CA LEU A 87 18.80 -23.58 6.61
C LEU A 87 19.31 -23.12 7.98
N PHE A 88 18.49 -22.42 8.76
CA PHE A 88 18.90 -21.93 10.08
C PHE A 88 19.11 -23.02 11.12
N GLN A 89 18.56 -24.21 10.87
CA GLN A 89 18.75 -25.41 11.69
C GLN A 89 19.95 -26.26 11.24
N SER A 90 20.43 -26.06 10.00
CA SER A 90 21.53 -26.86 9.44
C SER A 90 22.88 -26.68 10.14
N ALA A 91 23.17 -25.49 10.68
CA ALA A 91 24.45 -25.20 11.34
C ALA A 91 24.33 -24.05 12.37
N PRO A 92 25.20 -24.03 13.41
CA PRO A 92 25.23 -22.96 14.42
C PRO A 92 25.49 -21.55 13.85
N ASP A 93 26.24 -21.46 12.75
CA ASP A 93 26.58 -20.20 12.08
C ASP A 93 25.34 -19.36 11.71
N TRP A 94 24.19 -20.01 11.47
CA TRP A 94 22.94 -19.37 11.09
C TRP A 94 22.07 -18.92 12.26
N ALA A 95 22.47 -19.21 13.51
CA ALA A 95 21.68 -18.89 14.69
C ALA A 95 21.32 -17.39 14.78
N ALA A 96 22.24 -16.52 14.35
CA ALA A 96 22.04 -15.06 14.33
C ALA A 96 20.92 -14.60 13.38
N CYS A 97 20.56 -15.39 12.36
CA CYS A 97 19.53 -15.02 11.38
C CYS A 97 18.10 -15.30 11.88
N ARG A 98 17.93 -16.16 12.89
CA ARG A 98 16.60 -16.61 13.35
C ARG A 98 15.74 -15.47 13.90
N GLN A 99 16.31 -14.65 14.77
CA GLN A 99 15.58 -13.56 15.40
C GLN A 99 15.19 -12.45 14.40
N PRO A 100 16.12 -11.91 13.58
CA PRO A 100 15.76 -10.95 12.53
C PRO A 100 14.71 -11.48 11.55
N PHE A 101 14.80 -12.75 11.15
CA PHE A 101 13.82 -13.36 10.24
C PHE A 101 12.42 -13.44 10.87
N LYS A 102 12.34 -13.87 12.14
CA LYS A 102 11.07 -13.93 12.86
C LYS A 102 10.42 -12.55 12.99
N GLU A 103 11.20 -11.54 13.33
CA GLU A 103 10.73 -10.15 13.41
C GLU A 103 10.23 -9.65 12.05
N LEU A 104 10.99 -9.92 10.99
CA LEU A 104 10.64 -9.52 9.64
C LEU A 104 9.31 -10.13 9.17
N VAL A 105 9.10 -11.43 9.42
CA VAL A 105 7.83 -12.11 9.08
C VAL A 105 6.66 -11.52 9.86
N ALA A 106 6.84 -11.22 11.15
CA ALA A 106 5.80 -10.61 11.97
C ALA A 106 5.41 -9.22 11.46
N LEU A 107 6.40 -8.36 11.20
CA LEU A 107 6.17 -7.01 10.69
C LEU A 107 5.59 -7.01 9.28
N ALA A 108 5.97 -7.97 8.42
CA ALA A 108 5.42 -8.06 7.07
C ALA A 108 3.93 -8.39 7.09
N ARG A 109 3.50 -9.24 8.04
CA ARG A 109 2.08 -9.52 8.26
C ARG A 109 1.33 -8.29 8.75
N GLU A 110 1.87 -7.57 9.73
CA GLU A 110 1.27 -6.32 10.22
C GLU A 110 1.12 -5.27 9.11
N ALA A 111 2.16 -5.09 8.29
CA ALA A 111 2.13 -4.15 7.18
C ALA A 111 1.10 -4.54 6.12
N HIS A 112 0.93 -5.85 5.86
CA HIS A 112 -0.11 -6.36 4.96
C HIS A 112 -1.51 -6.02 5.47
N ASP A 113 -1.78 -6.31 6.75
CA ASP A 113 -3.08 -6.10 7.38
C ASP A 113 -3.44 -4.60 7.41
N LEU A 114 -2.49 -3.74 7.78
CA LEU A 114 -2.68 -2.28 7.78
C LEU A 114 -2.89 -1.72 6.37
N ASN A 115 -2.12 -2.17 5.38
CA ASN A 115 -2.29 -1.70 4.01
C ASN A 115 -3.65 -2.12 3.43
N GLN A 116 -4.12 -3.33 3.77
CA GLN A 116 -5.47 -3.77 3.38
C GLN A 116 -6.55 -2.88 4.01
N ALA A 117 -6.44 -2.57 5.31
CA ALA A 117 -7.36 -1.69 6.01
C ALA A 117 -7.39 -0.26 5.42
N ASN A 118 -6.23 0.34 5.17
CA ASN A 118 -6.12 1.65 4.53
C ASN A 118 -6.77 1.65 3.14
N GLY A 119 -6.58 0.58 2.36
CA GLY A 119 -7.20 0.43 1.05
C GLY A 119 -8.73 0.42 1.10
N VAL A 120 -9.34 -0.16 2.14
CA VAL A 120 -10.80 -0.11 2.35
C VAL A 120 -11.28 1.32 2.61
N LEU A 121 -10.58 2.06 3.49
CA LEU A 121 -10.92 3.45 3.80
C LEU A 121 -10.82 4.37 2.58
N ILE A 122 -9.74 4.25 1.80
CA ILE A 122 -9.53 5.02 0.57
C ILE A 122 -10.71 4.80 -0.41
N ARG A 123 -11.13 3.54 -0.62
CA ARG A 123 -12.27 3.22 -1.49
C ARG A 123 -13.58 3.81 -0.97
N ALA A 124 -13.82 3.75 0.34
CA ALA A 124 -15.01 4.33 0.94
C ALA A 124 -15.07 5.85 0.76
N GLN A 125 -13.96 6.54 1.01
CA GLN A 125 -13.86 7.98 0.84
C GLN A 125 -14.07 8.40 -0.63
N MET A 126 -13.45 7.69 -1.58
CA MET A 126 -13.65 7.96 -3.02
C MET A 126 -15.12 7.83 -3.43
N LYS A 127 -15.82 6.80 -2.95
CA LYS A 127 -17.25 6.61 -3.23
C LYS A 127 -18.08 7.75 -2.66
N SER A 128 -17.83 8.15 -1.42
CA SER A 128 -18.53 9.27 -0.78
C SER A 128 -18.30 10.59 -1.53
N SER A 129 -17.07 10.88 -1.94
CA SER A 129 -16.74 12.08 -2.71
C SER A 129 -17.41 12.10 -4.08
N GLN A 130 -17.45 10.96 -4.79
CA GLN A 130 -18.16 10.85 -6.08
C GLN A 130 -19.66 11.05 -5.93
N GLN A 131 -20.26 10.51 -4.87
CA GLN A 131 -21.68 10.69 -4.56
C GLN A 131 -22.00 12.15 -4.22
N ALA A 132 -21.18 12.79 -3.38
CA ALA A 132 -21.34 14.21 -3.06
C ALA A 132 -21.22 15.09 -4.32
N LEU A 133 -20.24 14.81 -5.18
CA LEU A 133 -20.10 15.51 -6.45
C LEU A 133 -21.31 15.31 -7.36
N ALA A 134 -21.83 14.08 -7.48
CA ALA A 134 -23.03 13.79 -8.27
C ALA A 134 -24.27 14.55 -7.75
N VAL A 135 -24.43 14.64 -6.42
CA VAL A 135 -25.51 15.44 -5.80
C VAL A 135 -25.34 16.93 -6.10
N LEU A 136 -24.13 17.48 -5.95
CA LEU A 136 -23.84 18.88 -6.26
C LEU A 136 -24.06 19.21 -7.74
N MET A 137 -23.62 18.32 -8.64
CA MET A 137 -23.84 18.46 -10.09
C MET A 137 -25.34 18.39 -10.43
N SER A 138 -26.07 17.42 -9.88
CA SER A 138 -27.52 17.31 -10.11
C SER A 138 -28.30 18.51 -9.57
N ALA A 139 -27.92 19.03 -8.39
CA ALA A 139 -28.50 20.25 -7.82
C ALA A 139 -28.20 21.49 -8.68
N SER A 140 -26.97 21.59 -9.21
CA SER A 140 -26.58 22.65 -10.14
C SER A 140 -27.36 22.58 -11.45
N GLU A 141 -27.54 21.38 -12.02
CA GLU A 141 -28.35 21.15 -13.22
C GLU A 141 -29.82 21.52 -12.99
N GLN A 142 -30.39 21.15 -11.83
CA GLN A 142 -31.75 21.54 -11.44
C GLN A 142 -31.90 23.06 -11.25
N ALA A 143 -30.93 23.72 -10.61
CA ALA A 143 -30.88 25.16 -10.46
C ALA A 143 -30.65 25.90 -11.80
N SER A 144 -29.95 25.29 -12.76
CA SER A 144 -29.82 25.84 -14.12
C SER A 144 -31.08 25.64 -14.98
N THR A 145 -31.90 24.64 -14.64
CA THR A 145 -33.19 24.36 -15.30
C THR A 145 -34.30 25.28 -14.77
N TYR A 146 -34.17 25.79 -13.55
CA TYR A 146 -35.02 26.82 -12.97
C TYR A 146 -34.22 28.12 -12.76
N GLY A 147 -34.27 29.02 -13.74
CA GLY A 147 -33.77 30.38 -13.53
C GLY A 147 -34.48 31.05 -12.33
N PRO A 148 -33.88 32.07 -11.68
CA PRO A 148 -34.44 32.77 -10.52
C PRO A 148 -35.87 33.33 -10.70
N ASP A 149 -36.38 33.40 -11.93
CA ASP A 149 -37.76 33.80 -12.26
C ASP A 149 -38.77 32.63 -12.37
N GLY A 150 -38.39 31.38 -12.08
CA GLY A 150 -39.33 30.26 -11.94
C GLY A 150 -40.13 29.87 -13.19
N GLN A 151 -39.80 30.39 -14.37
CA GLN A 151 -40.53 30.12 -15.60
C GLN A 151 -40.12 28.76 -16.18
N SER A 152 -40.87 27.72 -15.81
CA SER A 152 -40.84 26.42 -16.49
C SER A 152 -41.27 26.62 -17.94
N MET A 153 -40.33 26.54 -18.89
CA MET A 153 -40.65 26.42 -20.32
C MET A 153 -41.28 25.05 -20.55
N ALA A 154 -42.58 24.95 -20.25
CA ALA A 154 -43.41 23.89 -20.77
C ALA A 154 -43.25 23.91 -22.29
N ARG A 155 -42.70 22.85 -22.87
CA ARG A 155 -42.76 22.62 -24.31
C ARG A 155 -44.24 22.55 -24.70
N SER A 156 -44.82 23.69 -25.03
CA SER A 156 -46.13 23.81 -25.64
C SER A 156 -46.01 23.31 -27.07
N THR A 157 -46.03 21.99 -27.25
CA THR A 157 -46.33 21.36 -28.54
C THR A 157 -47.80 21.68 -28.85
N SER A 158 -48.01 22.84 -29.47
CA SER A 158 -49.27 23.23 -30.10
C SER A 158 -49.65 22.17 -31.13
N ARG A 159 -50.65 21.35 -30.80
CA ARG A 159 -51.36 20.53 -31.78
C ARG A 159 -52.13 21.49 -32.67
N SER A 160 -51.65 21.65 -33.91
CA SER A 160 -52.45 22.25 -34.97
C SER A 160 -53.60 21.29 -35.28
N LEU A 161 -54.79 21.58 -34.74
CA LEU A 161 -56.05 21.02 -35.23
C LEU A 161 -56.47 21.87 -36.42
N GLY A 162 -56.15 21.39 -37.62
CA GLY A 162 -56.62 21.98 -38.87
C GLY A 162 -58.12 21.71 -39.05
N SER A 163 -58.89 22.79 -39.06
CA SER A 163 -60.28 22.86 -39.49
C SER A 163 -60.37 23.52 -40.86
N ALA A 164 -61.11 22.89 -41.79
CA ALA A 164 -61.85 23.43 -42.95
C ALA A 164 -61.71 22.52 -44.17
#